data_AF-A0A4T0ABA0-F1
#
_entry.id   AF-A0A4T0ABA0-F1
#
_cell.length_a   1.000
_cell.length_b   1.000
_cell.length_c   1.000
_cell.angle_alpha   90.00
_cell.angle_beta   90.00
_cell.angle_gamma   90.00
#
_symmetry.space_group_name_H-M   'P 1'
#
loop_
_entity.id
_entity.type
_entity.pdbx_description
1 polymer ?
#
loop_
_entity_poly.entity_id
_entity_poly.type
_entity_poly.pdbx_seq_one_letter_code
_entity_poly.pdbx_strand_id
1 'polypeptide(L)'
;MDFASLMSAQIAKAKPTPKPETPQEVKPSKYIKRADVEAQRQADYAAEQKAIEDARIVRLDKKRKFEEDEAEKNRAREEKRKRLAEESRRLREEEEEREERIRRKRLGLPDLPPKEKAIEGGDATPAPENDIADEELVQKLREMNEPTRLFGETHNGRLRRYRKLAGLDATGKPKAVMYPGPIPTTLQPVPEADMKVPDAVPKDNDARSFLYRQLASYFTLVLSEWQVSLSLRDEAVKTSSSGKAAYSAMVQARDSMVPLYRKLEKGDVEAGILGPIVEIVRACQERRYVDANDAYLRLSIGKA
;
A
#
# COMPACT_ATOMS: atom_id res chain seq x y z
N MET A 1 -20.22 -41.73 -19.71
CA MET A 1 -18.81 -42.14 -19.96
C MET A 1 -18.87 -43.32 -20.91
N ASP A 2 -18.51 -43.09 -22.17
CA ASP A 2 -18.83 -44.00 -23.26
C ASP A 2 -17.66 -44.98 -23.50
N PHE A 3 -17.83 -46.22 -23.01
CA PHE A 3 -16.82 -47.29 -23.04
C PHE A 3 -16.48 -47.71 -24.48
N ALA A 4 -17.40 -47.48 -25.42
CA ALA A 4 -17.22 -47.78 -26.83
C ALA A 4 -16.12 -46.91 -27.48
N SER A 5 -15.99 -45.65 -27.05
CA SER A 5 -14.94 -44.74 -27.54
C SER A 5 -13.54 -45.14 -27.05
N LEU A 6 -13.44 -45.76 -25.87
CA LEU A 6 -12.15 -46.21 -25.32
C LEU A 6 -11.71 -47.54 -25.93
N MET A 7 -12.65 -48.44 -26.24
CA MET A 7 -12.35 -49.71 -26.92
C MET A 7 -12.03 -49.50 -28.41
N SER A 8 -12.68 -48.57 -29.10
CA SER A 8 -12.33 -48.24 -30.50
C SER A 8 -10.93 -47.64 -30.61
N ALA A 9 -10.51 -46.82 -29.63
CA ALA A 9 -9.16 -46.28 -29.56
C ALA A 9 -8.09 -47.35 -29.31
N GLN A 10 -8.41 -48.42 -28.57
CA GLN A 10 -7.50 -49.55 -28.36
C GLN A 10 -7.45 -50.50 -29.55
N ILE A 11 -8.57 -50.73 -30.24
CA ILE A 11 -8.62 -51.59 -31.43
C ILE A 11 -7.92 -50.92 -32.63
N ALA A 12 -8.00 -49.60 -32.77
CA ALA A 12 -7.24 -48.85 -33.77
C ALA A 12 -5.72 -48.92 -33.56
N LYS A 13 -5.27 -49.20 -32.33
CA LYS A 13 -3.85 -49.34 -31.99
C LYS A 13 -3.31 -50.76 -32.25
N ALA A 14 -4.18 -51.75 -32.44
CA ALA A 14 -3.84 -53.17 -32.52
C ALA A 14 -3.99 -53.79 -33.93
N LYS A 15 -4.32 -53.00 -34.97
CA LYS A 15 -4.42 -53.51 -36.35
C LYS A 15 -3.11 -53.22 -37.12
N PRO A 16 -2.40 -54.24 -37.61
CA PRO A 16 -1.18 -54.03 -38.41
C PRO A 16 -1.59 -53.58 -39.83
N THR A 17 -1.26 -52.35 -40.18
CA THR A 17 -1.38 -51.85 -41.55
C THR A 17 -0.21 -52.33 -42.42
N PRO A 18 -0.48 -52.62 -43.71
CA PRO A 18 0.43 -53.31 -44.62
C PRO A 18 1.65 -52.44 -44.95
N LYS A 19 2.79 -53.10 -45.17
CA LYS A 19 4.02 -52.50 -45.70
C LYS A 19 3.69 -51.63 -46.93
N PRO A 20 3.92 -50.31 -46.88
CA PRO A 20 4.21 -49.56 -48.08
C PRO A 20 5.59 -50.01 -48.56
N GLU A 21 5.66 -50.23 -49.86
CA GLU A 21 6.88 -50.47 -50.61
C GLU A 21 7.98 -49.49 -50.18
N THR A 22 9.18 -50.04 -50.03
CA THR A 22 10.43 -49.32 -49.80
C THR A 22 10.49 -47.99 -50.58
N PRO A 23 10.49 -46.82 -49.93
CA PRO A 23 11.44 -45.81 -50.35
C PRO A 23 12.80 -46.45 -50.10
N GLN A 24 13.62 -46.52 -51.14
CA GLN A 24 15.01 -46.95 -51.03
C GLN A 24 15.59 -46.41 -49.72
N GLU A 25 16.05 -47.30 -48.83
CA GLU A 25 16.97 -46.92 -47.78
C GLU A 25 18.20 -46.35 -48.50
N VAL A 26 18.19 -45.04 -48.71
CA VAL A 26 19.41 -44.29 -48.91
C VAL A 26 20.12 -44.44 -47.57
N LYS A 27 20.94 -45.50 -47.47
CA LYS A 27 21.96 -45.64 -46.42
C LYS A 27 22.51 -44.24 -46.19
N PRO A 28 22.54 -43.71 -44.96
CA PRO A 28 23.04 -42.36 -44.73
C PRO A 28 24.40 -42.31 -45.42
N SER A 29 24.51 -41.49 -46.48
CA SER A 29 25.78 -41.39 -47.16
C SER A 29 26.75 -40.98 -46.08
N LYS A 30 27.80 -41.78 -45.87
CA LYS A 30 28.82 -41.55 -44.82
C LYS A 30 29.48 -40.15 -44.96
N TYR A 31 29.15 -39.46 -46.04
CA TYR A 31 29.51 -38.09 -46.36
C TYR A 31 28.22 -37.26 -46.49
N ILE A 32 27.99 -36.36 -45.52
CA ILE A 32 27.03 -35.26 -45.62
C ILE A 32 27.85 -34.04 -46.04
N LYS A 33 27.37 -33.24 -47.00
CA LYS A 33 28.05 -32.01 -47.39
C LYS A 33 28.05 -31.05 -46.20
N ARG A 34 29.21 -30.45 -45.89
CA ARG A 34 29.35 -29.52 -44.76
C ARG A 34 28.33 -28.38 -44.81
N ALA A 35 28.00 -27.90 -46.02
CA ALA A 35 26.97 -26.88 -46.24
C ALA A 35 25.59 -27.30 -45.72
N ASP A 36 25.19 -28.55 -45.92
CA ASP A 36 23.86 -29.04 -45.49
C ASP A 36 23.81 -29.21 -43.96
N VAL A 37 24.93 -29.61 -43.34
CA VAL A 37 25.05 -29.71 -41.86
C VAL A 37 25.02 -28.33 -41.21
N GLU A 38 25.70 -27.35 -41.80
CA GLU A 38 25.69 -25.97 -41.30
C GLU A 38 24.34 -25.29 -41.51
N ALA A 39 23.67 -25.54 -42.64
CA ALA A 39 22.32 -25.06 -42.90
C ALA A 39 21.30 -25.64 -41.90
N GLN A 40 21.41 -26.94 -41.58
CA GLN A 40 20.60 -27.57 -40.53
C GLN A 40 20.85 -26.94 -39.16
N ARG A 41 22.12 -26.73 -38.78
CA ARG A 41 22.46 -26.08 -37.51
C ARG A 41 21.92 -24.64 -37.41
N GLN A 42 21.98 -23.89 -38.51
CA GLN A 42 21.41 -22.53 -38.57
C GLN A 42 19.89 -22.55 -38.49
N ALA A 43 19.23 -23.50 -39.15
CA ALA A 43 17.78 -23.67 -39.08
C ALA A 43 17.31 -24.05 -37.68
N ASP A 44 18.01 -24.99 -37.01
CA ASP A 44 17.72 -25.40 -35.64
C ASP A 44 17.91 -24.24 -34.66
N TYR A 45 18.99 -23.46 -34.80
CA TYR A 45 19.23 -22.27 -33.97
C TYR A 45 18.14 -21.21 -34.18
N ALA A 46 17.74 -20.95 -35.42
CA ALA A 46 16.68 -20.00 -35.73
C ALA A 46 15.31 -20.48 -35.21
N ALA A 47 15.04 -21.79 -35.26
CA ALA A 47 13.83 -22.38 -34.69
C ALA A 47 13.82 -22.28 -33.17
N GLU A 48 14.96 -22.52 -32.51
CA GLU A 48 15.11 -22.37 -31.06
C GLU A 48 14.91 -20.92 -30.61
N GLN A 49 15.49 -19.94 -31.33
CA GLN A 49 15.28 -18.52 -31.06
C GLN A 49 13.81 -18.12 -31.19
N LYS A 50 13.13 -18.54 -32.27
CA LYS A 50 11.70 -18.28 -32.46
C LYS A 50 10.85 -18.90 -31.35
N ALA A 51 11.15 -20.13 -30.93
CA ALA A 51 10.46 -20.78 -29.84
C ALA A 51 10.63 -20.04 -28.50
N ILE A 52 11.81 -19.47 -28.25
CA ILE A 52 12.08 -18.65 -27.05
C ILE A 52 11.27 -17.34 -27.11
N GLU A 53 11.22 -16.66 -28.26
CA GLU A 53 10.44 -15.43 -28.44
C GLU A 53 8.94 -15.68 -28.28
N ASP A 54 8.40 -16.72 -28.93
CA ASP A 54 6.99 -17.09 -28.82
C ASP A 54 6.62 -17.47 -27.38
N ALA A 55 7.48 -18.22 -26.68
CA ALA A 55 7.28 -18.55 -25.26
C ALA A 55 7.28 -17.30 -24.37
N ARG A 56 8.09 -16.29 -24.71
CA ARG A 56 8.10 -15.00 -24.00
C ARG A 56 6.83 -14.22 -24.25
N ILE A 57 6.34 -14.17 -25.49
CA ILE A 57 5.09 -13.49 -25.86
C ILE A 57 3.90 -14.15 -25.13
N VAL A 58 3.79 -15.48 -25.18
CA VAL A 58 2.72 -16.22 -24.49
C VAL A 58 2.74 -15.98 -22.97
N ARG A 59 3.93 -15.87 -22.36
CA ARG A 59 4.06 -15.56 -20.93
C ARG A 59 3.57 -14.14 -20.62
N LEU A 60 3.88 -13.16 -21.47
CA LEU A 60 3.43 -11.78 -21.31
C LEU A 60 1.91 -11.67 -21.49
N ASP A 61 1.34 -12.33 -22.50
CA ASP A 61 -0.10 -12.33 -22.73
C ASP A 61 -0.86 -13.01 -21.59
N LYS A 62 -0.34 -14.13 -21.07
CA LYS A 62 -0.91 -14.78 -19.89
C LYS A 62 -0.86 -13.88 -18.65
N LYS A 63 0.21 -13.09 -18.48
CA LYS A 63 0.34 -12.13 -17.39
C LYS A 63 -0.68 -10.98 -17.53
N ARG A 64 -0.79 -10.38 -18.73
CA ARG A 64 -1.76 -9.32 -19.01
C ARG A 64 -3.20 -9.78 -18.76
N LYS A 65 -3.55 -10.96 -19.25
CA LYS A 65 -4.88 -11.54 -19.04
C LYS A 65 -5.18 -11.77 -17.55
N PHE A 66 -4.19 -12.22 -16.78
CA PHE A 66 -4.36 -12.39 -15.34
C PHE A 66 -4.57 -11.06 -14.61
N GLU A 67 -3.80 -10.03 -14.97
CA GLU A 67 -3.93 -8.68 -14.40
C GLU A 67 -5.30 -8.04 -14.76
N GLU A 68 -5.79 -8.24 -15.99
CA GLU A 68 -7.12 -7.81 -16.42
C GLU A 68 -8.23 -8.54 -15.64
N ASP A 69 -8.18 -9.87 -15.53
CA ASP A 69 -9.14 -10.67 -14.75
C ASP A 69 -9.16 -10.28 -13.25
N GLU A 70 -7.99 -9.95 -12.67
CA GLU A 70 -7.88 -9.52 -11.27
C GLU A 70 -8.45 -8.10 -11.08
N ALA A 71 -8.18 -7.18 -12.02
CA ALA A 71 -8.74 -5.84 -12.01
C ALA A 71 -10.27 -5.87 -12.13
N GLU A 72 -10.84 -6.73 -12.98
CA GLU A 72 -12.29 -6.90 -13.09
C GLU A 72 -12.91 -7.45 -11.80
N LYS A 73 -12.29 -8.45 -11.18
CA LYS A 73 -12.74 -8.97 -9.87
C LYS A 73 -12.71 -7.89 -8.79
N ASN A 74 -11.70 -7.03 -8.78
CA ASN A 74 -11.61 -5.93 -7.82
C ASN A 74 -12.69 -4.87 -8.07
N ARG A 75 -12.93 -4.46 -9.32
CA ARG A 75 -14.05 -3.56 -9.67
C ARG A 75 -15.40 -4.13 -9.24
N ALA A 76 -15.64 -5.41 -9.49
CA ALA A 76 -16.89 -6.07 -9.09
C ALA A 76 -17.06 -6.14 -7.55
N ARG A 77 -15.96 -6.32 -6.79
CA ARG A 77 -15.98 -6.27 -5.32
C ARG A 77 -16.27 -4.85 -4.81
N GLU A 78 -15.66 -3.84 -5.41
CA GLU A 78 -15.88 -2.44 -5.06
C GLU A 78 -17.31 -1.99 -5.36
N GLU A 79 -17.87 -2.37 -6.51
CA GLU A 79 -19.27 -2.09 -6.87
C GLU A 79 -20.26 -2.74 -5.91
N LYS A 80 -20.04 -4.03 -5.56
CA LYS A 80 -20.84 -4.71 -4.54
C LYS A 80 -20.74 -4.02 -3.18
N ARG A 81 -19.54 -3.62 -2.77
CA ARG A 81 -19.31 -2.90 -1.51
C ARG A 81 -19.99 -1.53 -1.51
N LYS A 82 -19.94 -0.79 -2.60
CA LYS A 82 -20.64 0.50 -2.76
C LYS A 82 -22.15 0.32 -2.67
N ARG A 83 -22.71 -0.67 -3.37
CA ARG A 83 -24.14 -0.97 -3.33
C ARG A 83 -24.62 -1.33 -1.91
N LEU A 84 -23.88 -2.18 -1.20
CA LEU A 84 -24.22 -2.51 0.20
C LEU A 84 -24.06 -1.32 1.15
N ALA A 85 -23.07 -0.44 0.92
CA ALA A 85 -22.91 0.79 1.68
C ALA A 85 -24.06 1.78 1.43
N GLU A 86 -24.53 1.91 0.19
CA GLU A 86 -25.69 2.72 -0.16
C GLU A 86 -26.99 2.15 0.42
N GLU A 87 -27.21 0.84 0.33
CA GLU A 87 -28.38 0.17 0.92
C GLU A 87 -28.41 0.28 2.46
N SER A 88 -27.26 0.09 3.13
CA SER A 88 -27.17 0.24 4.60
C SER A 88 -27.31 1.70 5.06
N ARG A 89 -26.77 2.67 4.30
CA ARG A 89 -26.95 4.08 4.59
C ARG A 89 -28.41 4.51 4.46
N ARG A 90 -29.10 4.06 3.41
CA ARG A 90 -30.55 4.31 3.23
C ARG A 90 -31.37 3.73 4.38
N LEU A 91 -31.04 2.53 4.85
CA LEU A 91 -31.76 1.90 5.95
C LEU A 91 -31.58 2.67 7.27
N ARG A 92 -30.37 3.16 7.56
CA ARG A 92 -30.11 4.02 8.72
C ARG A 92 -30.85 5.35 8.65
N GLU A 93 -30.83 6.01 7.50
CA GLU A 93 -31.57 7.26 7.29
C GLU A 93 -33.08 7.05 7.52
N GLU A 94 -33.66 5.94 7.03
CA GLU A 94 -35.07 5.60 7.29
C GLU A 94 -35.38 5.26 8.75
N GLU A 95 -34.45 4.61 9.47
CA GLU A 95 -34.59 4.32 10.91
C GLU A 95 -34.52 5.60 11.75
N GLU A 96 -33.54 6.48 11.47
CA GLU A 96 -33.40 7.77 12.14
C GLU A 96 -34.63 8.67 11.91
N GLU A 97 -35.16 8.71 10.68
CA GLU A 97 -36.40 9.43 10.38
C GLU A 97 -37.60 8.85 11.15
N ARG A 98 -37.70 7.52 11.30
CA ARG A 98 -38.76 6.88 12.09
C ARG A 98 -38.60 7.19 13.58
N GLU A 99 -37.38 7.14 14.11
CA GLU A 99 -37.09 7.47 15.51
C GLU A 99 -37.36 8.95 15.80
N GLU A 100 -36.99 9.86 14.90
CA GLU A 100 -37.32 11.28 15.01
C GLU A 100 -38.82 11.51 15.01
N ARG A 101 -39.57 10.81 14.14
CA ARG A 101 -41.05 10.90 14.12
C ARG A 101 -41.67 10.38 15.40
N ILE A 102 -41.18 9.25 15.94
CA ILE A 102 -41.64 8.71 17.23
C ILE A 102 -41.30 9.67 18.37
N ARG A 103 -40.09 10.25 18.36
CA ARG A 103 -39.62 11.21 19.36
C ARG A 103 -40.43 12.51 19.33
N ARG A 104 -40.74 13.05 18.14
CA ARG A 104 -41.61 14.23 17.97
C ARG A 104 -43.05 13.95 18.41
N LYS A 105 -43.59 12.78 18.07
CA LYS A 105 -44.92 12.33 18.51
C LYS A 105 -45.00 12.16 20.03
N ARG A 106 -43.91 11.72 20.67
CA ARG A 106 -43.79 11.63 22.14
C ARG A 106 -43.71 13.01 22.82
N LEU A 107 -43.15 14.02 22.14
CA LEU A 107 -43.02 15.40 22.64
C LEU A 107 -44.19 16.32 22.30
N GLY A 108 -45.18 15.88 21.52
CA GLY A 108 -46.36 16.69 21.14
C GLY A 108 -46.07 17.81 20.13
N LEU A 109 -45.01 17.68 19.32
CA LEU A 109 -44.60 18.66 18.32
C LEU A 109 -45.20 18.33 16.93
N PRO A 110 -45.62 19.32 16.11
CA PRO A 110 -46.21 19.06 14.78
C PRO A 110 -45.30 18.26 13.84
N ASP A 111 -45.89 17.38 13.03
CA ASP A 111 -45.15 16.58 12.04
C ASP A 111 -44.48 17.49 10.99
N LEU A 112 -43.21 17.18 10.66
CA LEU A 112 -42.51 17.85 9.57
C LEU A 112 -43.17 17.49 8.22
N PRO A 113 -43.34 18.44 7.31
CA PRO A 113 -43.85 18.15 5.98
C PRO A 113 -42.90 17.18 5.25
N PRO A 114 -43.43 16.25 4.41
CA PRO A 114 -42.60 15.41 3.57
C PRO A 114 -41.70 16.30 2.70
N LYS A 115 -40.40 15.97 2.61
CA LYS A 115 -39.47 16.62 1.67
C LYS A 115 -39.91 16.32 0.24
N GLU A 116 -40.87 17.07 -0.27
CA GLU A 116 -41.10 17.16 -1.70
C GLU A 116 -39.93 17.90 -2.33
N LYS A 117 -39.47 17.37 -3.46
CA LYS A 117 -38.34 17.86 -4.25
C LYS A 117 -38.59 19.29 -4.70
N ALA A 118 -38.13 20.26 -3.92
CA ALA A 118 -37.93 21.62 -4.41
C ALA A 118 -36.74 21.60 -5.38
N ILE A 119 -37.05 21.51 -6.68
CA ILE A 119 -36.15 21.93 -7.74
C ILE A 119 -36.36 23.44 -7.89
N GLU A 120 -35.42 24.23 -7.37
CA GLU A 120 -34.66 25.25 -8.12
C GLU A 120 -33.82 26.10 -7.16
N GLY A 121 -32.51 26.16 -7.43
CA GLY A 121 -31.66 27.26 -6.96
C GLY A 121 -30.80 27.00 -5.71
N GLY A 122 -29.88 26.03 -5.76
CA GLY A 122 -28.77 25.97 -4.81
C GLY A 122 -28.26 24.55 -4.61
N ASP A 123 -26.99 24.35 -4.95
CA ASP A 123 -26.22 23.12 -4.77
C ASP A 123 -26.22 22.68 -3.29
N ALA A 124 -27.25 21.93 -2.89
CA ALA A 124 -27.31 21.25 -1.60
C ALA A 124 -27.08 19.75 -1.80
N THR A 125 -25.89 19.41 -2.32
CA THR A 125 -25.27 18.14 -1.94
C THR A 125 -25.21 18.08 -0.41
N PRO A 126 -25.41 16.90 0.22
CA PRO A 126 -25.27 16.76 1.67
C PRO A 126 -23.93 17.37 2.07
N ALA A 127 -23.97 18.41 2.89
CA ALA A 127 -22.79 19.17 3.25
C ALA A 127 -21.71 18.19 3.72
N PRO A 128 -20.55 18.09 3.04
CA PRO A 128 -19.42 17.43 3.63
C PRO A 128 -19.17 18.15 4.96
N GLU A 129 -18.94 17.42 6.03
CA GLU A 129 -18.81 17.87 7.44
C GLU A 129 -17.86 19.07 7.69
N ASN A 130 -17.20 19.62 6.66
CA ASN A 130 -16.22 20.71 6.71
C ASN A 130 -16.37 21.70 5.52
N ASP A 131 -17.60 22.09 5.15
CA ASP A 131 -17.85 23.16 4.16
C ASP A 131 -17.62 24.56 4.77
N ILE A 132 -16.95 25.45 4.03
CA ILE A 132 -16.70 26.85 4.45
C ILE A 132 -17.63 27.73 3.62
N ALA A 133 -18.40 28.61 4.27
CA ALA A 133 -19.32 29.51 3.59
C ALA A 133 -18.60 30.36 2.52
N ASP A 134 -19.28 30.61 1.39
CA ASP A 134 -18.75 31.35 0.24
C ASP A 134 -18.14 32.71 0.63
N GLU A 135 -18.78 33.44 1.52
CA GLU A 135 -18.34 34.76 1.97
C GLU A 135 -17.00 34.69 2.72
N GLU A 136 -16.87 33.74 3.64
CA GLU A 136 -15.62 33.50 4.36
C GLU A 136 -14.51 33.02 3.42
N LEU A 137 -14.84 32.16 2.46
CA LEU A 137 -13.89 31.63 1.49
C LEU A 137 -13.34 32.73 0.58
N VAL A 138 -14.19 33.67 0.18
CA VAL A 138 -13.79 34.87 -0.58
C VAL A 138 -12.87 35.75 0.26
N GLN A 139 -13.18 35.98 1.53
CA GLN A 139 -12.34 36.77 2.42
C GLN A 139 -10.96 36.13 2.59
N LYS A 140 -10.91 34.82 2.92
CA LYS A 140 -9.67 34.06 3.10
C LYS A 140 -8.79 34.02 1.84
N LEU A 141 -9.40 33.94 0.64
CA LEU A 141 -8.66 34.01 -0.62
C LEU A 141 -8.10 35.41 -0.90
N ARG A 142 -8.84 36.48 -0.55
CA ARG A 142 -8.33 37.86 -0.66
C ARG A 142 -7.19 38.15 0.30
N GLU A 143 -7.26 37.64 1.52
CA GLU A 143 -6.18 37.74 2.51
C GLU A 143 -4.88 37.07 2.01
N MET A 144 -5.00 35.98 1.24
CA MET A 144 -3.87 35.31 0.59
C MET A 144 -3.47 35.93 -0.77
N ASN A 145 -4.05 37.07 -1.17
CA ASN A 145 -3.83 37.73 -2.47
C ASN A 145 -4.12 36.84 -3.69
N GLU A 146 -5.08 35.93 -3.57
CA GLU A 146 -5.46 34.97 -4.61
C GLU A 146 -6.81 35.34 -5.26
N PRO A 147 -7.03 35.06 -6.56
CA PRO A 147 -8.30 35.35 -7.22
C PRO A 147 -9.48 34.66 -6.52
N THR A 148 -10.56 35.41 -6.30
CA THR A 148 -11.74 34.91 -5.57
C THR A 148 -12.46 33.76 -6.30
N ARG A 149 -12.45 33.77 -7.64
CA ARG A 149 -13.02 32.71 -8.48
C ARG A 149 -12.27 32.62 -9.81
N LEU A 150 -11.93 31.40 -10.22
CA LEU A 150 -11.40 31.13 -11.57
C LEU A 150 -12.53 30.77 -12.55
N PHE A 151 -12.28 30.95 -13.86
CA PHE A 151 -13.26 30.63 -14.90
C PHE A 151 -13.62 29.13 -14.86
N GLY A 152 -14.93 28.83 -14.85
CA GLY A 152 -15.43 27.45 -14.76
C GLY A 152 -15.29 26.79 -13.38
N GLU A 153 -14.80 27.50 -12.35
CA GLU A 153 -14.65 26.95 -11.00
C GLU A 153 -16.00 26.93 -10.24
N THR A 154 -16.34 25.77 -9.65
CA THR A 154 -17.48 25.57 -8.74
C THR A 154 -17.08 25.89 -7.29
N HIS A 155 -18.04 26.00 -6.35
CA HIS A 155 -17.75 26.21 -4.93
C HIS A 155 -16.79 25.15 -4.36
N ASN A 156 -17.06 23.89 -4.66
CA ASN A 156 -16.18 22.77 -4.33
C ASN A 156 -14.77 22.89 -4.94
N GLY A 157 -14.64 23.45 -6.16
CA GLY A 157 -13.35 23.75 -6.78
C GLY A 157 -12.59 24.84 -6.02
N ARG A 158 -13.30 25.92 -5.65
CA ARG A 158 -12.76 27.04 -4.86
C ARG A 158 -12.29 26.59 -3.49
N LEU A 159 -13.06 25.75 -2.79
CA LEU A 159 -12.70 25.14 -1.52
C LEU A 159 -11.45 24.28 -1.63
N ARG A 160 -11.35 23.44 -2.67
CA ARG A 160 -10.14 22.62 -2.90
C ARG A 160 -8.91 23.47 -3.14
N ARG A 161 -9.05 24.55 -3.92
CA ARG A 161 -7.95 25.50 -4.16
C ARG A 161 -7.54 26.20 -2.87
N TYR A 162 -8.51 26.73 -2.11
CA TYR A 162 -8.24 27.33 -0.80
C TYR A 162 -7.55 26.35 0.15
N ARG A 163 -8.07 25.13 0.30
CA ARG A 163 -7.45 24.08 1.14
C ARG A 163 -6.02 23.79 0.69
N LYS A 164 -5.77 23.69 -0.62
CA LYS A 164 -4.42 23.48 -1.17
C LYS A 164 -3.47 24.64 -0.85
N LEU A 165 -3.93 25.89 -1.00
CA LEU A 165 -3.15 27.10 -0.74
C LEU A 165 -2.82 27.27 0.74
N ALA A 166 -3.82 27.10 1.60
CA ALA A 166 -3.67 27.20 3.04
C ALA A 166 -3.11 25.91 3.68
N GLY A 167 -2.62 24.96 2.87
CA GLY A 167 -1.95 23.75 3.34
C GLY A 167 -2.84 22.83 4.17
N LEU A 168 -4.15 22.82 3.92
CA LEU A 168 -5.11 21.94 4.57
C LEU A 168 -5.35 20.66 3.76
N ASP A 169 -5.73 19.60 4.44
CA ASP A 169 -6.17 18.35 3.83
C ASP A 169 -7.61 18.45 3.30
N ALA A 170 -8.13 17.34 2.75
CA ALA A 170 -9.49 17.31 2.20
C ALA A 170 -10.58 17.60 3.24
N THR A 171 -10.27 17.44 4.54
CA THR A 171 -11.15 17.68 5.68
C THR A 171 -11.03 19.09 6.26
N GLY A 172 -10.12 19.93 5.74
CA GLY A 172 -9.90 21.26 6.30
C GLY A 172 -9.06 21.26 7.58
N LYS A 173 -8.29 20.20 7.84
CA LYS A 173 -7.27 20.18 8.89
C LYS A 173 -5.90 20.49 8.30
N PRO A 174 -4.96 21.08 9.07
CA PRO A 174 -3.60 21.31 8.57
C PRO A 174 -3.01 19.99 8.06
N LYS A 175 -2.54 20.00 6.81
CA LYS A 175 -1.92 18.85 6.18
C LYS A 175 -0.70 18.48 7.04
N ALA A 176 -0.69 17.25 7.54
CA ALA A 176 0.43 16.76 8.32
C ALA A 176 1.71 16.88 7.50
N VAL A 177 2.67 17.67 8.00
CA VAL A 177 3.99 17.82 7.40
C VAL A 177 4.68 16.47 7.51
N MET A 178 5.07 15.89 6.38
CA MET A 178 5.86 14.66 6.37
C MET A 178 7.34 15.01 6.31
N TYR A 179 8.08 14.56 7.31
CA TYR A 179 9.53 14.68 7.37
C TYR A 179 10.17 13.49 6.62
N PRO A 180 11.17 13.76 5.76
CA PRO A 180 11.87 12.71 5.04
C PRO A 180 12.77 11.90 5.97
N GLY A 181 13.03 10.66 5.60
CA GLY A 181 13.89 9.74 6.35
C GLY A 181 13.76 8.32 5.84
N PRO A 182 14.49 7.35 6.42
CA PRO A 182 14.32 5.93 6.12
C PRO A 182 12.87 5.47 6.32
N ILE A 183 12.18 6.01 7.32
CA ILE A 183 10.73 5.87 7.50
C ILE A 183 10.13 7.28 7.54
N PRO A 184 9.40 7.71 6.50
CA PRO A 184 8.76 9.03 6.49
C PRO A 184 7.75 9.15 7.63
N THR A 185 7.81 10.25 8.38
CA THR A 185 6.96 10.45 9.57
C THR A 185 6.36 11.85 9.65
N THR A 186 5.22 11.99 10.33
CA THR A 186 4.60 13.29 10.65
C THR A 186 5.15 13.92 11.94
N LEU A 187 5.93 13.17 12.72
CA LEU A 187 6.55 13.64 13.95
C LEU A 187 7.72 14.57 13.63
N GLN A 188 7.71 15.78 14.20
CA GLN A 188 8.79 16.74 14.01
C GLN A 188 10.10 16.20 14.62
N PRO A 189 11.17 16.06 13.81
CA PRO A 189 12.48 15.62 14.28
C PRO A 189 13.00 16.49 15.41
N VAL A 190 13.67 15.84 16.36
CA VAL A 190 14.29 16.46 17.52
C VAL A 190 15.80 16.51 17.28
N PRO A 191 16.51 17.60 17.60
CA PRO A 191 17.97 17.66 17.53
C PRO A 191 18.63 16.59 18.42
N GLU A 192 19.81 16.10 18.03
CA GLU A 192 20.50 15.00 18.74
C GLU A 192 20.70 15.26 20.24
N ALA A 193 21.02 16.51 20.61
CA ALA A 193 21.18 16.93 22.00
C ALA A 193 19.92 16.65 22.85
N ASP A 194 18.75 16.75 22.24
CA ASP A 194 17.43 16.64 22.87
C ASP A 194 16.79 15.26 22.63
N MET A 195 17.45 14.33 21.93
CA MET A 195 16.93 12.97 21.68
C MET A 195 17.02 12.04 22.91
N LYS A 196 17.65 12.49 23.99
CA LYS A 196 17.84 11.69 25.21
C LYS A 196 16.50 11.40 25.88
N VAL A 197 16.15 10.12 26.00
CA VAL A 197 14.89 9.72 26.61
C VAL A 197 14.98 9.79 28.15
N PRO A 198 13.88 10.12 28.84
CA PRO A 198 13.81 10.12 30.30
C PRO A 198 13.89 8.69 30.87
N ASP A 199 14.18 8.60 32.16
CA ASP A 199 14.27 7.34 32.92
C ASP A 199 12.95 6.56 32.96
N ALA A 200 11.82 7.26 32.91
CA ALA A 200 10.49 6.69 32.97
C ALA A 200 9.56 7.41 31.99
N VAL A 201 8.48 6.72 31.59
CA VAL A 201 7.45 7.29 30.71
C VAL A 201 6.78 8.48 31.42
N PRO A 202 6.81 9.69 30.84
CA PRO A 202 6.12 10.84 31.41
C PRO A 202 4.60 10.60 31.51
N LYS A 203 4.00 11.06 32.61
CA LYS A 203 2.55 11.01 32.81
C LYS A 203 1.80 12.14 32.11
N ASP A 204 2.49 13.27 31.93
CA ASP A 204 1.94 14.45 31.25
C ASP A 204 1.82 14.20 29.74
N ASN A 205 0.75 14.73 29.14
CA ASN A 205 0.43 14.47 27.73
C ASN A 205 1.44 15.16 26.81
N ASP A 206 1.80 16.41 27.10
CA ASP A 206 2.75 17.17 26.28
C ASP A 206 4.15 16.54 26.37
N ALA A 207 4.58 16.17 27.57
CA ALA A 207 5.82 15.44 27.77
C ALA A 207 5.83 14.06 27.06
N ARG A 208 4.69 13.37 27.00
CA ARG A 208 4.56 12.10 26.29
C ARG A 208 4.58 12.27 24.77
N SER A 209 3.95 13.32 24.25
CA SER A 209 4.07 13.70 22.83
C SER A 209 5.52 14.04 22.46
N PHE A 210 6.24 14.73 23.35
CA PHE A 210 7.66 14.98 23.15
C PHE A 210 8.49 13.69 23.17
N LEU A 211 8.22 12.78 24.11
CA LEU A 211 8.85 11.46 24.15
C LEU A 211 8.68 10.69 22.84
N TYR A 212 7.48 10.70 22.24
CA TYR A 212 7.26 10.04 20.94
C TYR A 212 8.12 10.64 19.82
N ARG A 213 8.31 11.97 19.82
CA ARG A 213 9.24 12.64 18.89
C ARG A 213 10.69 12.24 19.15
N GLN A 214 11.12 12.15 20.41
CA GLN A 214 12.47 11.69 20.77
C GLN A 214 12.72 10.26 20.28
N LEU A 215 11.78 9.33 20.54
CA LEU A 215 11.87 7.94 20.10
C LEU A 215 11.94 7.82 18.58
N ALA A 216 11.03 8.49 17.85
CA ALA A 216 11.02 8.48 16.39
C ALA A 216 12.31 9.07 15.81
N SER A 217 12.83 10.15 16.41
CA SER A 217 14.08 10.79 15.97
C SER A 217 15.29 9.89 16.21
N TYR A 218 15.37 9.23 17.37
CA TYR A 218 16.43 8.28 17.69
C TYR A 218 16.43 7.08 16.73
N PHE A 219 15.27 6.46 16.50
CA PHE A 219 15.18 5.35 15.55
C PHE A 219 15.51 5.79 14.12
N THR A 220 15.12 7.00 13.73
CA THR A 220 15.46 7.58 12.42
C THR A 220 16.96 7.74 12.28
N LEU A 221 17.64 8.24 13.32
CA LEU A 221 19.09 8.38 13.37
C LEU A 221 19.78 7.01 13.18
N VAL A 222 19.43 6.01 14.00
CA VAL A 222 20.03 4.67 13.95
C VAL A 222 19.83 4.00 12.59
N LEU A 223 18.62 4.07 12.02
CA LEU A 223 18.34 3.50 10.69
C LEU A 223 19.13 4.22 9.59
N SER A 224 19.26 5.54 9.68
CA SER A 224 20.02 6.34 8.72
C SER A 224 21.52 6.01 8.79
N GLU A 225 22.08 5.93 9.99
CA GLU A 225 23.48 5.53 10.20
C GLU A 225 23.75 4.12 9.69
N TRP A 226 22.83 3.17 9.94
CA TRP A 226 22.96 1.82 9.42
C TRP A 226 22.95 1.81 7.89
N GLN A 227 22.03 2.53 7.26
CA GLN A 227 21.96 2.66 5.80
C GLN A 227 23.24 3.29 5.23
N VAL A 228 23.74 4.36 5.85
CA VAL A 228 25.00 5.02 5.46
C VAL A 228 26.17 4.04 5.60
N SER A 229 26.28 3.33 6.72
CA SER A 229 27.32 2.32 6.95
C SER A 229 27.32 1.22 5.89
N LEU A 230 26.15 0.73 5.48
CA LEU A 230 26.04 -0.22 4.36
C LEU A 230 26.46 0.41 3.02
N SER A 231 26.11 1.68 2.80
CA SER A 231 26.42 2.40 1.56
C SER A 231 27.90 2.77 1.41
N LEU A 232 28.66 2.85 2.50
CA LEU A 232 30.09 3.16 2.47
C LEU A 232 30.97 1.93 2.22
N ARG A 233 30.41 0.72 2.24
CA ARG A 233 31.16 -0.52 1.97
C ARG A 233 31.69 -0.54 0.52
N ASP A 234 32.80 -1.25 0.33
CA ASP A 234 33.35 -1.49 -1.01
C ASP A 234 32.35 -2.19 -1.92
N GLU A 235 32.44 -1.93 -3.23
CA GLU A 235 31.53 -2.47 -4.23
C GLU A 235 31.60 -4.01 -4.29
N ALA A 236 32.78 -4.58 -4.11
CA ALA A 236 32.97 -6.03 -3.99
C ALA A 236 32.17 -6.62 -2.80
N VAL A 237 32.16 -5.92 -1.66
CA VAL A 237 31.40 -6.34 -0.48
C VAL A 237 29.90 -6.18 -0.73
N LYS A 238 29.45 -5.06 -1.31
CA LYS A 238 28.03 -4.82 -1.61
C LYS A 238 27.43 -5.87 -2.55
N THR A 239 28.18 -6.29 -3.56
CA THR A 239 27.74 -7.26 -4.56
C THR A 239 27.83 -8.71 -4.10
N SER A 240 28.63 -8.97 -3.05
CA SER A 240 28.75 -10.29 -2.42
C SER A 240 27.43 -10.79 -1.82
N SER A 241 27.35 -12.10 -1.59
CA SER A 241 26.20 -12.74 -0.92
C SER A 241 25.94 -12.13 0.47
N SER A 242 26.99 -11.96 1.28
CA SER A 242 26.87 -11.41 2.63
C SER A 242 26.46 -9.94 2.64
N GLY A 243 26.97 -9.13 1.69
CA GLY A 243 26.56 -7.73 1.55
C GLY A 243 25.10 -7.58 1.16
N LYS A 244 24.63 -8.37 0.18
CA LYS A 244 23.21 -8.42 -0.21
C LYS A 244 22.33 -8.87 0.96
N ALA A 245 22.72 -9.92 1.68
CA ALA A 245 21.99 -10.39 2.86
C ALA A 245 21.89 -9.32 3.95
N ALA A 246 22.99 -8.60 4.24
CA ALA A 246 23.01 -7.51 5.22
C ALA A 246 22.09 -6.35 4.82
N TYR A 247 22.06 -5.98 3.52
CA TYR A 247 21.14 -4.97 3.01
C TYR A 247 19.68 -5.41 3.12
N SER A 248 19.37 -6.65 2.73
CA SER A 248 18.03 -7.21 2.87
C SER A 248 17.56 -7.21 4.34
N ALA A 249 18.44 -7.58 5.27
CA ALA A 249 18.13 -7.54 6.71
C ALA A 249 17.81 -6.11 7.19
N MET A 250 18.56 -5.11 6.73
CA MET A 250 18.29 -3.70 7.06
C MET A 250 16.94 -3.23 6.52
N VAL A 251 16.62 -3.55 5.26
CA VAL A 251 15.32 -3.22 4.65
C VAL A 251 14.17 -3.87 5.42
N GLN A 252 14.31 -5.15 5.77
CA GLN A 252 13.30 -5.88 6.53
C GLN A 252 13.09 -5.28 7.93
N ALA A 253 14.18 -4.90 8.62
CA ALA A 253 14.11 -4.24 9.93
C ALA A 253 13.39 -2.90 9.83
N ARG A 254 13.75 -2.06 8.84
CA ARG A 254 13.08 -0.79 8.55
C ARG A 254 11.58 -0.99 8.32
N ASP A 255 11.20 -1.92 7.45
CA ASP A 255 9.80 -2.15 7.10
C ASP A 255 8.98 -2.65 8.30
N SER A 256 9.60 -3.46 9.15
CA SER A 256 9.00 -3.97 10.38
C SER A 256 8.80 -2.89 11.46
N MET A 257 9.51 -1.76 11.36
CA MET A 257 9.35 -0.61 12.27
C MET A 257 8.26 0.38 11.83
N VAL A 258 7.78 0.31 10.58
CA VAL A 258 6.73 1.21 10.07
C VAL A 258 5.48 1.23 10.97
N PRO A 259 4.94 0.08 11.45
CA PRO A 259 3.79 0.09 12.35
C PRO A 259 4.05 0.83 13.66
N LEU A 260 5.27 0.75 14.22
CA LEU A 260 5.63 1.48 15.43
C LEU A 260 5.60 2.99 15.19
N TYR A 261 6.14 3.47 14.07
CA TYR A 261 6.07 4.89 13.71
C TYR A 261 4.61 5.37 13.61
N ARG A 262 3.73 4.59 12.97
CA ARG A 262 2.30 4.93 12.92
C ARG A 262 1.67 5.03 14.31
N LYS A 263 2.10 4.19 15.25
CA LYS A 263 1.61 4.25 16.63
C LYS A 263 2.14 5.46 17.39
N LEU A 264 3.41 5.81 17.19
CA LEU A 264 4.03 7.01 17.76
C LEU A 264 3.35 8.29 17.22
N GLU A 265 3.02 8.33 15.92
CA GLU A 265 2.30 9.45 15.28
C GLU A 265 0.90 9.67 15.85
N LYS A 266 0.19 8.58 16.16
CA LYS A 266 -1.15 8.62 16.77
C LYS A 266 -1.13 8.78 18.28
N GLY A 267 0.01 8.51 18.90
CA GLY A 267 0.17 8.42 20.34
C GLY A 267 -0.52 7.22 21.00
N ASP A 268 -0.83 6.17 20.24
CA ASP A 268 -1.60 4.99 20.67
C ASP A 268 -0.71 3.79 21.05
N VAL A 269 0.55 4.06 21.42
CA VAL A 269 1.46 3.02 21.93
C VAL A 269 0.97 2.54 23.30
N GLU A 270 0.77 1.24 23.40
CA GLU A 270 0.34 0.56 24.63
C GLU A 270 1.34 0.81 25.77
N ALA A 271 0.82 1.08 26.97
CA ALA A 271 1.64 1.40 28.14
C ALA A 271 2.63 0.27 28.50
N GLY A 272 2.21 -0.99 28.38
CA GLY A 272 3.06 -2.17 28.60
C GLY A 272 4.18 -2.35 27.58
N ILE A 273 4.11 -1.67 26.43
CA ILE A 273 5.16 -1.70 25.39
C ILE A 273 6.03 -0.45 25.47
N LEU A 274 5.44 0.71 25.76
CA LEU A 274 6.14 1.99 25.78
C LEU A 274 7.24 2.04 26.84
N GLY A 275 6.97 1.52 28.05
CA GLY A 275 7.96 1.47 29.13
C GLY A 275 9.23 0.70 28.74
N PRO A 276 9.11 -0.57 28.31
CA PRO A 276 10.24 -1.35 27.82
C PRO A 276 10.97 -0.72 26.63
N ILE A 277 10.26 -0.09 25.68
CA ILE A 277 10.90 0.63 24.56
C ILE A 277 11.79 1.76 25.09
N VAL A 278 11.30 2.57 26.03
CA VAL A 278 12.09 3.65 26.65
C VAL A 278 13.31 3.10 27.36
N GLU A 279 13.16 2.00 28.10
CA GLU A 279 14.26 1.33 28.80
C GLU A 279 15.35 0.84 27.82
N ILE A 280 14.95 0.17 26.74
CA ILE A 280 15.86 -0.32 25.69
C ILE A 280 16.59 0.86 25.03
N VAL A 281 15.87 1.90 24.64
CA VAL A 281 16.46 3.08 23.97
C VAL A 281 17.43 3.79 24.90
N ARG A 282 17.07 4.00 26.16
CA ARG A 282 17.96 4.60 27.16
C ARG A 282 19.24 3.80 27.34
N ALA A 283 19.11 2.49 27.54
CA ALA A 283 20.27 1.61 27.72
C ALA A 283 21.19 1.63 26.48
N CYS A 284 20.62 1.69 25.27
CA CYS A 284 21.39 1.89 24.04
C CYS A 284 22.09 3.26 24.01
N GLN A 285 21.42 4.35 24.38
CA GLN A 285 21.99 5.70 24.44
C GLN A 285 23.15 5.81 25.45
N GLU A 286 23.06 5.08 26.56
CA GLU A 286 24.10 4.98 27.60
C GLU A 286 25.18 3.93 27.29
N ARG A 287 25.12 3.27 26.12
CA ARG A 287 26.03 2.19 25.70
C ARG A 287 26.01 0.95 26.61
N ARG A 288 24.91 0.74 27.36
CA ARG A 288 24.64 -0.44 28.18
C ARG A 288 23.89 -1.50 27.38
N TYR A 289 24.55 -2.12 26.41
CA TYR A 289 23.90 -3.03 25.46
C TYR A 289 23.41 -4.34 26.10
N VAL A 290 24.03 -4.79 27.20
CA VAL A 290 23.55 -5.95 27.96
C VAL A 290 22.19 -5.66 28.58
N ASP A 291 22.06 -4.51 29.25
CA ASP A 291 20.81 -4.09 29.88
C ASP A 291 19.71 -3.84 28.83
N ALA A 292 20.08 -3.30 27.66
CA ALA A 292 19.17 -3.13 26.54
C ALA A 292 18.62 -4.49 26.04
N ASN A 293 19.50 -5.50 25.95
CA ASN A 293 19.10 -6.84 25.57
C ASN A 293 18.21 -7.51 26.64
N ASP A 294 18.53 -7.35 27.92
CA ASP A 294 17.72 -7.90 29.01
C ASP A 294 16.31 -7.29 29.05
N ALA A 295 16.18 -5.98 28.79
CA ALA A 295 14.89 -5.31 28.64
C ALA A 295 14.10 -5.83 27.42
N TYR A 296 14.77 -6.03 26.28
CA TYR A 296 14.17 -6.65 25.10
C TYR A 296 13.67 -8.08 25.37
N LEU A 297 14.45 -8.89 26.10
CA LEU A 297 14.05 -10.25 26.47
C LEU A 297 12.83 -10.25 27.39
N ARG A 298 12.77 -9.37 28.38
CA ARG A 298 11.57 -9.22 29.23
C ARG A 298 10.32 -8.88 28.43
N LEU A 299 10.43 -7.95 27.48
CA LEU A 299 9.34 -7.56 26.60
C LEU A 299 8.87 -8.72 25.71
N SER A 300 9.80 -9.43 25.07
CA SER A 300 9.48 -10.51 24.14
C SER A 300 8.89 -11.76 24.81
N ILE A 301 9.21 -11.98 26.09
CA ILE A 301 8.63 -13.05 26.91
C ILE A 301 7.26 -12.63 27.50
N GLY A 302 6.95 -11.33 27.55
CA GLY A 302 5.70 -10.81 28.09
C GLY A 302 5.70 -10.63 29.62
N LYS A 303 6.88 -10.46 30.24
CA LYS A 303 7.03 -10.05 31.66
C LYS A 303 7.29 -8.54 31.80
N ALA A 304 6.73 -7.76 30.87
CA ALA A 304 6.84 -6.31 30.86
C ALA A 304 6.00 -5.66 31.95
#